data_AF-A0A2E7ISF3-F1
#
_entry.id   AF-A0A2E7ISF3-F1
#
_cell.length_a   1.000
_cell.length_b   1.000
_cell.length_c   1.000
_cell.angle_alpha   90.00
_cell.angle_beta   90.00
_cell.angle_gamma   90.00
#
_symmetry.space_group_name_H-M   'P 1'
#
loop_
_entity.id
_entity.type
_entity.pdbx_description
1 polymer ?
#
loop_
_entity_poly.entity_id
_entity_poly.type
_entity_poly.pdbx_seq_one_letter_code
_entity_poly.pdbx_strand_id
1 'polypeptide(L)'
;MRQDRRPYWVKKIYLCFRRWYTNHFLKPACDYMGDYHTCMKPWYISISGPNISIGQCATIIGEPDNRVKIGVWGREPELGRIEIGDYVLISPGARISASDEIVIGHSVMMANGVYITDSDWHGIYDRTKRSDRIAPVHIADNVWLGDHATILKGVSIGENSVVAANAVVTRDVPANVVVAGNPARVVKQLDPEHDMVTRENYFASPAELEIFFDGVDKMVLGSNGFFNWLRALVWPTRRD
;
A
#
# COMPACT_ATOMS: atom_id res chain seq x y z
N MET A 1 -2.61 8.33 -23.35
CA MET A 1 -1.30 8.06 -22.71
C MET A 1 -0.20 8.34 -23.73
N ARG A 2 0.90 8.96 -23.31
CA ARG A 2 2.10 9.11 -24.15
C ARG A 2 2.75 7.74 -24.38
N GLN A 3 3.44 7.56 -25.51
CA GLN A 3 4.00 6.25 -25.87
C GLN A 3 5.28 6.00 -25.09
N ASP A 4 5.37 4.86 -24.40
CA ASP A 4 6.64 4.42 -23.81
C ASP A 4 7.64 4.09 -24.93
N ARG A 5 8.71 4.86 -25.02
CA ARG A 5 9.76 4.73 -26.03
C ARG A 5 10.86 3.76 -25.64
N ARG A 6 10.90 3.26 -24.39
CA ARG A 6 11.95 2.36 -23.93
C ARG A 6 12.01 1.10 -24.79
N PRO A 7 13.20 0.63 -25.21
CA PRO A 7 13.35 -0.72 -25.70
C PRO A 7 12.93 -1.71 -24.62
N TYR A 8 12.33 -2.83 -25.02
CA TYR A 8 11.90 -3.88 -24.11
C TYR A 8 12.97 -4.27 -23.08
N TRP A 9 14.22 -4.49 -23.52
CA TRP A 9 15.32 -4.88 -22.64
C TRP A 9 15.66 -3.80 -21.58
N VAL A 10 15.50 -2.51 -21.90
CA VAL A 10 15.71 -1.41 -20.94
C VAL A 10 14.67 -1.47 -19.83
N LYS A 11 13.40 -1.69 -20.19
CA LYS A 11 12.33 -1.88 -19.19
C LYS A 11 12.62 -3.12 -18.34
N LYS A 12 13.06 -4.23 -18.94
CA LYS A 12 13.42 -5.45 -18.19
C LYS A 12 14.55 -5.22 -17.19
N ILE A 13 15.64 -4.57 -17.58
CA ILE A 13 16.72 -4.21 -16.65
C ILE A 13 16.19 -3.35 -15.50
N TYR A 14 15.35 -2.37 -15.81
CA TYR A 14 14.73 -1.52 -14.78
C TYR A 14 13.85 -2.32 -13.80
N LEU A 15 13.03 -3.25 -14.29
CA LEU A 15 12.21 -4.13 -13.45
C LEU A 15 13.07 -5.07 -12.60
N CYS A 16 14.13 -5.65 -13.17
CA CYS A 16 15.09 -6.47 -12.42
C CYS A 16 15.77 -5.65 -11.31
N PHE A 17 16.19 -4.42 -11.59
CA PHE A 17 16.77 -3.52 -10.60
C PHE A 17 15.80 -3.20 -9.46
N ARG A 18 14.53 -2.91 -9.78
CA ARG A 18 13.48 -2.69 -8.75
C ARG A 18 13.29 -3.91 -7.86
N ARG A 19 13.21 -5.12 -8.44
CA ARG A 19 13.07 -6.36 -7.68
C ARG A 19 14.28 -6.63 -6.81
N TRP A 20 15.48 -6.45 -7.35
CA TRP A 20 16.73 -6.56 -6.59
C TRP A 20 16.75 -5.59 -5.41
N TYR A 21 16.43 -4.31 -5.63
CA TYR A 21 16.40 -3.31 -4.56
C TYR A 21 15.42 -3.70 -3.45
N THR A 22 14.22 -4.15 -3.84
CA THR A 22 13.19 -4.57 -2.88
C THR A 22 13.68 -5.74 -2.03
N ASN A 23 14.24 -6.77 -2.66
CA ASN A 23 14.77 -7.94 -1.96
C ASN A 23 16.01 -7.64 -1.10
N HIS A 24 16.82 -6.66 -1.49
CA HIS A 24 18.07 -6.34 -0.80
C HIS A 24 17.89 -5.35 0.34
N PHE A 25 16.98 -4.38 0.20
CA PHE A 25 16.81 -3.30 1.19
C PHE A 25 15.47 -3.34 1.93
N LEU A 26 14.36 -3.67 1.27
CA LEU A 26 13.03 -3.62 1.90
C LEU A 26 12.67 -4.94 2.59
N LYS A 27 12.91 -6.08 1.93
CA LYS A 27 12.62 -7.40 2.49
C LYS A 27 13.36 -7.67 3.81
N PRO A 28 14.65 -7.31 3.99
CA PRO A 28 15.33 -7.46 5.28
C PRO A 28 14.88 -6.47 6.37
N ALA A 29 14.13 -5.43 6.01
CA ALA A 29 13.53 -4.49 6.97
C ALA A 29 12.18 -4.98 7.52
N CYS A 30 11.72 -6.15 7.07
CA CYS A 30 10.55 -6.85 7.56
C CYS A 30 10.98 -8.20 8.15
N ASP A 31 10.18 -8.73 9.06
CA ASP A 31 10.33 -10.11 9.54
C ASP A 31 9.84 -11.10 8.49
N TYR A 32 8.84 -10.69 7.70
CA TYR A 32 8.35 -11.43 6.56
C TYR A 32 7.93 -10.50 5.40
N MET A 33 8.31 -10.87 4.19
CA MET A 33 7.75 -10.29 2.96
C MET A 33 7.52 -11.41 1.95
N GLY A 34 6.26 -11.61 1.60
CA GLY A 34 5.80 -12.63 0.67
C GLY A 34 6.35 -12.47 -0.75
N ASP A 35 6.19 -13.54 -1.53
CA ASP A 35 6.61 -13.57 -2.92
C ASP A 35 5.64 -12.80 -3.83
N TYR A 36 6.04 -12.60 -5.09
CA TYR A 36 5.26 -11.87 -6.11
C TYR A 36 4.90 -10.41 -5.74
N HIS A 37 5.60 -9.82 -4.76
CA HIS A 37 5.43 -8.41 -4.45
C HIS A 37 5.85 -7.51 -5.63
N THR A 38 5.12 -6.42 -5.82
CA THR A 38 5.43 -5.40 -6.82
C THR A 38 5.66 -4.06 -6.13
N CYS A 39 6.93 -3.68 -5.95
CA CYS A 39 7.28 -2.37 -5.43
C CYS A 39 7.67 -1.40 -6.56
N MET A 40 6.90 -0.34 -6.77
CA MET A 40 7.20 0.74 -7.72
C MET A 40 8.06 1.80 -7.04
N LYS A 41 9.20 2.16 -7.66
CA LYS A 41 10.20 3.09 -7.10
C LYS A 41 10.52 2.79 -5.61
N PRO A 42 11.02 1.57 -5.30
CA PRO A 42 11.12 1.08 -3.93
C PRO A 42 12.01 1.92 -3.00
N TRP A 43 12.93 2.72 -3.54
CA TRP A 43 13.76 3.67 -2.78
C TRP A 43 12.97 4.84 -2.15
N TYR A 44 11.67 4.95 -2.42
CA TYR A 44 10.75 5.89 -1.76
C TYR A 44 9.81 5.20 -0.76
N ILE A 45 10.06 3.94 -0.44
CA ILE A 45 9.36 3.19 0.61
C ILE A 45 10.28 3.12 1.82
N SER A 46 9.76 3.43 3.00
CA SER A 46 10.47 3.33 4.28
C SER A 46 9.76 2.31 5.16
N ILE A 47 10.50 1.30 5.59
CA ILE A 47 10.06 0.31 6.57
C ILE A 47 10.99 0.40 7.77
N SER A 48 10.45 0.51 8.98
CA SER A 48 11.26 0.73 10.18
C SER A 48 10.63 0.15 11.44
N GLY A 49 11.41 -0.53 12.26
CA GLY A 49 10.95 -1.13 13.51
C GLY A 49 10.77 -2.64 13.39
N PRO A 50 10.54 -3.33 14.53
CA PRO A 50 10.42 -4.78 14.61
C PRO A 50 9.01 -5.27 14.23
N ASN A 51 8.84 -6.59 14.05
CA ASN A 51 7.53 -7.25 13.95
C ASN A 51 6.66 -6.72 12.81
N ILE A 52 7.26 -6.54 11.63
CA ILE A 52 6.57 -6.12 10.42
C ILE A 52 6.50 -7.29 9.45
N SER A 53 5.29 -7.73 9.13
CA SER A 53 5.01 -8.80 8.16
C SER A 53 4.15 -8.27 7.02
N ILE A 54 4.54 -8.57 5.79
CA ILE A 54 3.83 -8.20 4.57
C ILE A 54 3.57 -9.45 3.73
N GLY A 55 2.31 -9.70 3.41
CA GLY A 55 1.86 -10.86 2.64
C GLY A 55 2.36 -10.92 1.20
N GLN A 56 1.95 -11.97 0.52
CA GLN A 56 2.23 -12.23 -0.89
C GLN A 56 1.51 -11.25 -1.80
N CYS A 57 2.04 -11.05 -3.00
CA CYS A 57 1.43 -10.21 -4.03
C CYS A 57 1.15 -8.76 -3.61
N ALA A 58 1.80 -8.26 -2.55
CA ALA A 58 1.66 -6.88 -2.11
C ALA A 58 2.14 -5.93 -3.21
N THR A 59 1.34 -4.92 -3.52
CA THR A 59 1.70 -3.85 -4.46
C THR A 59 1.94 -2.57 -3.68
N ILE A 60 3.18 -2.05 -3.69
CA ILE A 60 3.54 -0.84 -2.94
C ILE A 60 4.14 0.19 -3.90
N ILE A 61 3.58 1.39 -3.91
CA ILE A 61 3.95 2.43 -4.87
C ILE A 61 4.60 3.59 -4.13
N GLY A 62 5.92 3.75 -4.32
CA GLY A 62 6.67 4.89 -3.79
C GLY A 62 6.72 6.05 -4.77
N GLU A 63 6.67 7.28 -4.25
CA GLU A 63 6.92 8.51 -5.01
C GLU A 63 7.80 9.47 -4.18
N PRO A 64 8.63 10.31 -4.82
CA PRO A 64 9.59 11.16 -4.11
C PRO A 64 8.92 12.22 -3.22
N ASP A 65 7.80 12.77 -3.69
CA ASP A 65 6.98 13.77 -3.02
C ASP A 65 6.09 13.16 -1.92
N ASN A 66 5.66 11.91 -2.12
CA ASN A 66 4.78 11.21 -1.20
C ASN A 66 5.27 9.79 -0.91
N ARG A 67 6.25 9.69 0.01
CA ARG A 67 6.87 8.42 0.41
C ARG A 67 5.90 7.54 1.20
N VAL A 68 5.90 6.24 0.93
CA VAL A 68 5.21 5.25 1.77
C VAL A 68 6.03 5.01 3.03
N LYS A 69 5.38 4.98 4.19
CA LYS A 69 6.02 4.76 5.49
C LYS A 69 5.28 3.70 6.29
N ILE A 70 5.95 2.60 6.61
CA ILE A 70 5.44 1.51 7.45
C ILE A 70 6.35 1.43 8.66
N GLY A 71 5.84 1.75 9.84
CA GLY A 71 6.71 1.90 11.00
C GLY A 71 6.10 1.41 12.31
N VAL A 72 6.88 0.58 13.01
CA VAL A 72 6.62 0.20 14.40
C VAL A 72 7.49 1.05 15.31
N TRP A 73 6.84 1.78 16.20
CA TRP A 73 7.44 2.66 17.21
C TRP A 73 6.92 2.23 18.58
N GLY A 74 7.22 0.97 18.94
CA GLY A 74 6.82 0.35 20.20
C GLY A 74 7.20 1.15 21.43
N ARG A 75 6.48 0.91 22.53
CA ARG A 75 6.77 1.56 23.82
C ARG A 75 8.12 1.16 24.38
N GLU A 76 8.45 -0.11 24.23
CA GLU A 76 9.74 -0.70 24.58
C GLU A 76 10.40 -1.22 23.29
N PRO A 77 11.72 -1.42 23.29
CA PRO A 77 12.39 -2.14 22.21
C PRO A 77 11.68 -3.46 21.92
N GLU A 78 11.57 -3.84 20.64
CA GLU A 78 10.99 -5.12 20.21
C GLU A 78 9.47 -5.27 20.41
N LEU A 79 8.79 -4.29 21.01
CA LEU A 79 7.32 -4.28 21.10
C LEU A 79 6.67 -3.55 19.92
N GLY A 80 5.36 -3.80 19.77
CA GLY A 80 4.56 -3.29 18.67
C GLY A 80 4.62 -4.23 17.46
N ARG A 81 3.57 -4.29 16.64
CA ARG A 81 3.58 -5.05 15.38
C ARG A 81 2.71 -4.44 14.29
N ILE A 82 3.08 -4.71 13.05
CA ILE A 82 2.26 -4.46 11.86
C ILE A 82 2.16 -5.76 11.07
N GLU A 83 0.94 -6.25 10.88
CA GLU A 83 0.66 -7.38 10.00
C GLU A 83 -0.16 -6.90 8.81
N ILE A 84 0.33 -7.15 7.60
CA ILE A 84 -0.33 -6.79 6.35
C ILE A 84 -0.54 -8.07 5.55
N GLY A 85 -1.80 -8.39 5.26
CA GLY A 85 -2.19 -9.58 4.54
C GLY A 85 -1.78 -9.60 3.07
N ASP A 86 -2.23 -10.65 2.39
CA ASP A 86 -1.92 -10.87 0.98
C ASP A 86 -2.68 -9.92 0.07
N TYR A 87 -2.14 -9.71 -1.13
CA TYR A 87 -2.77 -8.95 -2.21
C TYR A 87 -3.04 -7.48 -1.88
N VAL A 88 -2.46 -6.93 -0.82
CA VAL A 88 -2.70 -5.54 -0.41
C VAL A 88 -2.12 -4.54 -1.43
N LEU A 89 -2.83 -3.45 -1.66
CA LEU A 89 -2.34 -2.30 -2.43
C LEU A 89 -2.07 -1.12 -1.50
N ILE A 90 -0.85 -0.58 -1.55
CA ILE A 90 -0.43 0.60 -0.82
C ILE A 90 0.02 1.67 -1.81
N SER A 91 -0.80 2.70 -1.99
CA SER A 91 -0.52 3.81 -2.90
C SER A 91 0.39 4.87 -2.24
N PRO A 92 0.98 5.81 -3.02
CA PRO A 92 1.95 6.77 -2.50
C PRO A 92 1.46 7.58 -1.31
N GLY A 93 2.36 7.87 -0.37
CA GLY A 93 2.08 8.67 0.81
C GLY A 93 1.36 7.96 1.95
N ALA A 94 0.94 6.71 1.75
CA ALA A 94 0.36 5.93 2.83
C ALA A 94 1.33 5.81 4.00
N ARG A 95 0.82 6.03 5.21
CA ARG A 95 1.56 5.96 6.47
C ARG A 95 0.86 5.02 7.44
N ILE A 96 1.56 3.98 7.87
CA ILE A 96 1.12 3.05 8.90
C ILE A 96 2.07 3.23 10.07
N SER A 97 1.54 3.58 11.25
CA SER A 97 2.36 3.85 12.43
C SER A 97 1.76 3.16 13.64
N ALA A 98 2.38 2.05 14.05
CA ALA A 98 1.97 1.24 15.20
C ALA A 98 2.84 1.55 16.42
N SER A 99 2.20 1.63 17.58
CA SER A 99 2.82 1.60 18.90
C SER A 99 2.59 0.28 19.61
N ASP A 100 1.59 -0.51 19.20
CA ASP A 100 1.12 -1.76 19.79
C ASP A 100 0.73 -2.80 18.72
N GLU A 101 -0.38 -2.60 18.01
CA GLU A 101 -0.81 -3.52 16.95
C GLU A 101 -1.63 -2.81 15.87
N ILE A 102 -1.24 -3.02 14.62
CA ILE A 102 -2.09 -2.77 13.45
C ILE A 102 -2.13 -4.04 12.61
N VAL A 103 -3.34 -4.57 12.38
CA VAL A 103 -3.58 -5.72 11.50
C VAL A 103 -4.40 -5.24 10.30
N ILE A 104 -3.91 -5.54 9.11
CA ILE A 104 -4.55 -5.24 7.83
C ILE A 104 -4.75 -6.57 7.11
N GLY A 105 -6.01 -6.90 6.81
CA GLY A 105 -6.40 -8.12 6.14
C GLY A 105 -5.98 -8.20 4.68
N HIS A 106 -6.49 -9.22 4.00
CA HIS A 106 -6.19 -9.53 2.60
C HIS A 106 -6.94 -8.59 1.66
N SER A 107 -6.39 -8.37 0.47
CA SER A 107 -7.01 -7.56 -0.60
C SER A 107 -7.35 -6.11 -0.22
N VAL A 108 -6.85 -5.60 0.90
CA VAL A 108 -7.08 -4.20 1.31
C VAL A 108 -6.43 -3.26 0.30
N MET A 109 -7.15 -2.19 -0.04
CA MET A 109 -6.67 -1.15 -0.94
C MET A 109 -6.54 0.18 -0.19
N MET A 110 -5.33 0.72 -0.18
CA MET A 110 -5.03 2.03 0.40
C MET A 110 -4.71 3.01 -0.73
N ALA A 111 -5.54 4.04 -0.87
CA ALA A 111 -5.28 5.16 -1.77
C ALA A 111 -4.19 6.09 -1.20
N ASN A 112 -3.91 7.19 -1.90
CA ASN A 112 -2.77 8.04 -1.54
C ASN A 112 -2.98 8.68 -0.17
N GLY A 113 -1.90 8.85 0.58
CA GLY A 113 -1.92 9.61 1.83
C GLY A 113 -2.76 9.02 2.97
N VAL A 114 -3.23 7.77 2.85
CA VAL A 114 -3.96 7.09 3.94
C VAL A 114 -3.08 7.03 5.18
N TYR A 115 -3.63 7.38 6.33
CA TYR A 115 -2.94 7.32 7.62
C TYR A 115 -3.64 6.36 8.57
N ILE A 116 -2.89 5.40 9.14
CA ILE A 116 -3.38 4.44 10.12
C ILE A 116 -2.51 4.53 11.37
N THR A 117 -3.14 4.68 12.54
CA THR A 117 -2.42 4.71 13.81
C THR A 117 -3.23 4.14 14.96
N ASP A 118 -2.56 3.43 15.87
CA ASP A 118 -3.10 2.83 17.09
C ASP A 118 -2.79 3.66 18.36
N SER A 119 -2.26 4.88 18.21
CA SER A 119 -1.78 5.72 19.31
C SER A 119 -2.05 7.20 19.10
N ASP A 120 -2.25 7.94 20.20
CA ASP A 120 -2.24 9.42 20.18
C ASP A 120 -0.80 10.00 20.16
N TRP A 121 0.22 9.13 20.30
CA TRP A 121 1.65 9.45 20.39
C TRP A 121 2.08 10.25 21.62
N HIS A 122 1.42 11.36 21.93
CA HIS A 122 1.75 12.24 23.05
C HIS A 122 0.56 12.46 23.99
N GLY A 123 0.86 12.64 25.29
CA GLY A 123 -0.15 12.97 26.30
C GLY A 123 -0.84 14.31 26.03
N ILE A 124 -2.12 14.46 26.43
CA ILE A 124 -2.90 15.69 26.19
C ILE A 124 -2.38 16.89 26.98
N TYR A 125 -2.01 16.67 28.23
CA TYR A 125 -1.57 17.73 29.13
C TYR A 125 -0.04 17.76 29.29
N ASP A 126 0.62 16.61 29.20
CA ASP A 126 2.08 16.49 29.19
C ASP A 126 2.53 15.98 27.80
N ARG A 127 2.92 16.93 26.94
CA ARG A 127 3.35 16.65 25.56
C ARG A 127 4.75 16.05 25.47
N THR A 128 5.51 16.07 26.57
CA THR A 128 6.87 15.50 26.62
C THR A 128 6.83 13.97 26.77
N LYS A 129 5.71 13.42 27.26
CA LYS A 129 5.52 11.99 27.47
C LYS A 129 4.75 11.35 26.32
N ARG A 130 5.04 10.06 26.11
CA ARG A 130 4.22 9.21 25.25
C ARG A 130 2.81 9.08 25.83
N SER A 131 1.80 9.03 24.96
CA SER A 131 0.42 8.83 25.40
C SER A 131 0.24 7.44 25.98
N ASP A 132 -0.43 7.33 27.13
CA ASP A 132 -0.85 6.05 27.69
C ASP A 132 -2.00 5.40 26.92
N ARG A 133 -2.66 6.16 26.03
CA ARG A 133 -3.84 5.71 25.30
C ARG A 133 -3.47 5.09 23.95
N ILE A 134 -3.19 3.80 23.97
CA ILE A 134 -3.02 2.93 22.80
C ILE A 134 -4.23 2.01 22.68
N ALA A 135 -4.62 1.68 21.45
CA ALA A 135 -5.65 0.68 21.18
C ALA A 135 -5.46 0.13 19.77
N PRO A 136 -5.41 -1.22 19.59
CA PRO A 136 -5.18 -1.84 18.30
C PRO A 136 -6.10 -1.34 17.18
N VAL A 137 -5.62 -1.38 15.94
CA VAL A 137 -6.44 -1.13 14.76
C VAL A 137 -6.52 -2.39 13.92
N HIS A 138 -7.74 -2.82 13.60
CA HIS A 138 -7.99 -4.00 12.77
C HIS A 138 -8.77 -3.61 11.53
N ILE A 139 -8.23 -3.89 10.36
CA ILE A 139 -8.87 -3.65 9.07
C ILE A 139 -9.09 -5.02 8.44
N ALA A 140 -10.35 -5.42 8.28
CA ALA A 140 -10.70 -6.71 7.70
C ALA A 140 -10.46 -6.74 6.18
N ASP A 141 -10.73 -7.90 5.60
CA ASP A 141 -10.44 -8.19 4.20
C ASP A 141 -11.24 -7.29 3.24
N ASN A 142 -10.63 -7.03 2.08
CA ASN A 142 -11.24 -6.34 0.95
C ASN A 142 -11.75 -4.92 1.29
N VAL A 143 -11.26 -4.31 2.37
CA VAL A 143 -11.55 -2.91 2.71
C VAL A 143 -10.86 -1.97 1.73
N TRP A 144 -11.58 -0.92 1.30
CA TRP A 144 -11.01 0.16 0.50
C TRP A 144 -10.91 1.46 1.30
N LEU A 145 -9.68 1.89 1.58
CA LEU A 145 -9.36 3.15 2.22
C LEU A 145 -9.10 4.23 1.16
N GLY A 146 -10.01 5.19 1.09
CA GLY A 146 -9.99 6.30 0.14
C GLY A 146 -8.86 7.30 0.39
N ASP A 147 -8.65 8.16 -0.59
CA ASP A 147 -7.54 9.12 -0.64
C ASP A 147 -7.52 10.03 0.61
N HIS A 148 -6.40 10.08 1.32
CA HIS A 148 -6.21 10.79 2.60
C HIS A 148 -7.19 10.40 3.73
N ALA A 149 -7.77 9.21 3.69
CA ALA A 149 -8.52 8.68 4.83
C ALA A 149 -7.61 8.46 6.04
N THR A 150 -8.11 8.78 7.24
CA THR A 150 -7.40 8.61 8.50
C THR A 150 -8.15 7.64 9.40
N ILE A 151 -7.47 6.57 9.83
CA ILE A 151 -7.99 5.54 10.73
C ILE A 151 -7.31 5.74 12.09
N LEU A 152 -8.10 6.11 13.09
CA LEU A 152 -7.62 6.33 14.45
C LEU A 152 -7.61 5.03 15.25
N LYS A 153 -6.90 5.07 16.36
CA LYS A 153 -6.71 3.95 17.27
C LYS A 153 -8.01 3.33 17.76
N GLY A 154 -7.96 2.03 18.05
CA GLY A 154 -9.10 1.29 18.59
C GLY A 154 -10.23 1.07 17.61
N VAL A 155 -10.01 1.32 16.31
CA VAL A 155 -11.03 1.12 15.27
C VAL A 155 -10.87 -0.27 14.66
N SER A 156 -12.00 -0.97 14.56
CA SER A 156 -12.18 -2.13 13.68
C SER A 156 -13.01 -1.73 12.45
N ILE A 157 -12.53 -2.07 11.24
CA ILE A 157 -13.28 -1.88 9.98
C ILE A 157 -13.66 -3.25 9.44
N GLY A 158 -14.97 -3.50 9.32
CA GLY A 158 -15.51 -4.74 8.78
C GLY A 158 -15.23 -4.91 7.29
N GLU A 159 -15.29 -6.17 6.85
CA GLU A 159 -14.95 -6.59 5.48
C GLU A 159 -15.75 -5.85 4.40
N ASN A 160 -15.15 -5.73 3.22
CA ASN A 160 -15.72 -5.10 2.03
C ASN A 160 -16.07 -3.61 2.16
N SER A 161 -15.90 -3.01 3.34
CA SER A 161 -16.29 -1.64 3.59
C SER A 161 -15.37 -0.65 2.90
N VAL A 162 -15.95 0.50 2.55
CA VAL A 162 -15.26 1.59 1.88
C VAL A 162 -15.22 2.81 2.80
N VAL A 163 -14.02 3.33 3.02
CA VAL A 163 -13.80 4.62 3.68
C VAL A 163 -13.59 5.67 2.61
N ALA A 164 -14.50 6.64 2.50
CA ALA A 164 -14.40 7.68 1.49
C ALA A 164 -13.16 8.56 1.68
N ALA A 165 -12.76 9.25 0.60
CA ALA A 165 -11.64 10.18 0.65
C ALA A 165 -11.81 11.25 1.74
N ASN A 166 -10.71 11.63 2.38
CA ASN A 166 -10.61 12.59 3.49
C ASN A 166 -11.50 12.27 4.72
N ALA A 167 -12.01 11.04 4.84
CA ALA A 167 -12.78 10.64 6.01
C ALA A 167 -11.86 10.39 7.22
N VAL A 168 -12.35 10.72 8.42
CA VAL A 168 -11.65 10.44 9.69
C VAL A 168 -12.46 9.44 10.49
N VAL A 169 -12.00 8.20 10.51
CA VAL A 169 -12.65 7.09 11.19
C VAL A 169 -12.23 7.09 12.66
N THR A 170 -13.22 7.29 13.53
CA THR A 170 -13.03 7.47 14.98
C THR A 170 -13.73 6.40 15.82
N ARG A 171 -14.46 5.49 15.15
CA ARG A 171 -15.28 4.42 15.71
C ARG A 171 -15.33 3.28 14.71
N ASP A 172 -15.68 2.10 15.20
CA ASP A 172 -15.82 0.91 14.38
C ASP A 172 -16.79 1.11 13.22
N VAL A 173 -16.46 0.44 12.12
CA VAL A 173 -17.21 0.45 10.87
C VAL A 173 -17.72 -0.97 10.65
N PRO A 174 -19.05 -1.18 10.50
CA PRO A 174 -19.59 -2.50 10.19
C PRO A 174 -19.09 -3.00 8.82
N ALA A 175 -19.26 -4.28 8.54
CA ALA A 175 -18.99 -4.83 7.22
C ALA A 175 -19.96 -4.29 6.16
N ASN A 176 -19.58 -4.33 4.89
CA ASN A 176 -20.43 -4.03 3.74
C ASN A 176 -21.06 -2.63 3.77
N VAL A 177 -20.32 -1.60 4.21
CA VAL A 177 -20.81 -0.21 4.19
C VAL A 177 -19.82 0.75 3.53
N VAL A 178 -20.32 1.90 3.11
CA VAL A 178 -19.49 3.07 2.81
C VAL A 178 -19.61 4.05 3.96
N VAL A 179 -18.48 4.49 4.52
CA VAL A 179 -18.42 5.58 5.49
C VAL A 179 -17.76 6.81 4.89
N ALA A 180 -18.22 8.01 5.27
CA ALA A 180 -17.65 9.27 4.82
C ALA A 180 -17.74 10.36 5.90
N GLY A 181 -16.90 11.39 5.78
CA GLY A 181 -16.90 12.57 6.64
C GLY A 181 -15.87 12.57 7.76
N ASN A 182 -15.81 13.68 8.50
CA ASN A 182 -14.95 13.87 9.66
C ASN A 182 -15.80 14.44 10.82
N PRO A 183 -16.19 13.61 11.82
CA PRO A 183 -15.93 12.17 11.92
C PRO A 183 -16.76 11.34 10.93
N ALA A 184 -16.23 10.20 10.48
CA ALA A 184 -16.86 9.35 9.49
C ALA A 184 -18.18 8.74 9.99
N ARG A 185 -19.18 8.65 9.11
CA ARG A 185 -20.49 8.03 9.36
C ARG A 185 -20.88 7.16 8.18
N VAL A 186 -21.68 6.13 8.42
CA VAL A 186 -22.27 5.32 7.35
C VAL A 186 -23.11 6.22 6.45
N VAL A 187 -22.81 6.20 5.16
CA VAL A 187 -23.53 6.95 4.11
C VAL A 187 -24.19 6.04 3.08
N LYS A 188 -23.79 4.76 3.03
CA LYS A 188 -24.37 3.75 2.13
C LYS A 188 -24.17 2.35 2.69
N GLN A 189 -25.17 1.49 2.49
CA GLN A 189 -25.06 0.04 2.65
C GLN A 189 -24.70 -0.57 1.29
N LEU A 190 -23.75 -1.50 1.27
CA LEU A 190 -23.48 -2.34 0.11
C LEU A 190 -24.44 -3.53 0.13
N ASP A 191 -24.73 -4.06 -1.05
CA ASP A 191 -25.55 -5.27 -1.19
C ASP A 191 -24.66 -6.48 -0.92
N PRO A 192 -24.89 -7.25 0.17
CA PRO A 192 -24.06 -8.41 0.50
C PRO A 192 -24.26 -9.58 -0.47
N GLU A 193 -25.35 -9.58 -1.24
CA GLU A 193 -25.65 -10.64 -2.22
C GLU A 193 -24.99 -10.38 -3.58
N HIS A 194 -24.35 -9.21 -3.76
CA HIS A 194 -23.66 -8.90 -5.00
C HIS A 194 -22.23 -9.46 -4.99
N ASP A 195 -21.89 -10.24 -6.01
CA ASP A 195 -20.55 -10.81 -6.16
C ASP A 195 -19.48 -9.70 -6.13
N MET A 196 -18.44 -9.91 -5.31
CA MET A 196 -17.28 -9.03 -5.26
C MET A 196 -16.10 -9.68 -5.97
N VAL A 197 -15.47 -8.91 -6.87
CA VAL A 197 -14.18 -9.27 -7.44
C VAL A 197 -13.10 -8.59 -6.62
N THR A 198 -12.33 -9.39 -5.90
CA THR A 198 -11.27 -8.93 -4.99
C THR A 198 -9.90 -8.94 -5.68
N ARG A 199 -8.89 -8.41 -4.98
CA ARG A 199 -7.50 -8.51 -5.46
C ARG A 199 -6.99 -9.95 -5.41
N GLU A 200 -7.46 -10.76 -4.47
CA GLU A 200 -7.18 -12.20 -4.48
C GLU A 200 -7.64 -12.86 -5.79
N ASN A 201 -8.85 -12.54 -6.30
CA ASN A 201 -9.29 -13.07 -7.60
C ASN A 201 -8.35 -12.62 -8.74
N TYR A 202 -7.87 -11.38 -8.69
CA TYR A 202 -6.92 -10.85 -9.69
C TYR A 202 -5.54 -11.55 -9.63
N PHE A 203 -5.10 -11.96 -8.45
CA PHE A 203 -3.83 -12.65 -8.23
C PHE A 203 -3.98 -14.17 -8.06
N ALA A 204 -5.09 -14.78 -8.49
CA ALA A 204 -5.30 -16.22 -8.37
C ALA A 204 -4.17 -17.07 -9.01
N SER A 205 -3.54 -16.55 -10.08
CA SER A 205 -2.39 -17.16 -10.75
C SER A 205 -1.27 -16.13 -10.95
N PRO A 206 -0.46 -15.79 -9.92
CA PRO A 206 0.47 -14.67 -10.01
C PRO A 206 1.62 -14.93 -11.00
N ALA A 207 2.05 -16.19 -11.15
CA ALA A 207 3.05 -16.57 -12.14
C ALA A 207 2.56 -16.40 -13.58
N GLU A 208 1.31 -16.77 -13.87
CA GLU A 208 0.70 -16.55 -15.19
C GLU A 208 0.52 -15.07 -15.47
N LEU A 209 0.16 -14.29 -14.45
CA LEU A 209 0.03 -12.83 -14.55
C LEU A 209 1.37 -12.16 -14.88
N GLU A 210 2.48 -12.58 -14.26
CA GLU A 210 3.83 -12.10 -14.62
C GLU A 210 4.18 -12.42 -16.08
N ILE A 211 3.91 -13.64 -16.55
CA ILE A 211 4.14 -14.06 -17.94
C ILE A 211 3.30 -13.22 -18.91
N PHE A 212 2.03 -13.00 -18.57
CA PHE A 212 1.11 -12.21 -19.37
C PHE A 212 1.62 -10.77 -19.53
N PHE A 213 1.96 -10.09 -18.44
CA PHE A 213 2.48 -8.71 -18.51
C PHE A 213 3.83 -8.61 -19.21
N ASP A 214 4.71 -9.61 -19.08
CA ASP A 214 5.95 -9.68 -19.85
C ASP A 214 5.69 -9.79 -21.36
N GLY A 215 4.70 -10.62 -21.75
CA GLY A 215 4.25 -10.76 -23.13
C GLY A 215 3.70 -9.45 -23.70
N VAL A 216 2.88 -8.74 -22.92
CA VAL A 216 2.38 -7.40 -23.28
C VAL A 216 3.55 -6.41 -23.45
N ASP A 217 4.51 -6.39 -22.53
CA ASP A 217 5.68 -5.52 -22.62
C ASP A 217 6.52 -5.80 -23.86
N LYS A 218 6.72 -7.08 -24.19
CA LYS A 218 7.44 -7.50 -25.39
C LYS A 218 6.70 -7.08 -26.66
N MET A 219 5.37 -7.19 -26.69
CA MET A 219 4.54 -6.76 -27.82
C MET A 219 4.59 -5.24 -28.01
N VAL A 220 4.42 -4.48 -26.94
CA VAL A 220 4.32 -3.01 -26.99
C VAL A 220 5.67 -2.33 -27.22
N LEU A 221 6.76 -2.89 -26.66
CA LEU A 221 8.09 -2.28 -26.67
C LEU A 221 9.09 -2.97 -27.61
N GLY A 222 8.71 -4.10 -28.21
CA GLY A 222 9.61 -4.93 -29.01
C GLY A 222 10.15 -4.23 -30.26
N SER A 223 9.38 -3.30 -30.83
CA SER A 223 9.80 -2.50 -31.99
C SER A 223 10.55 -1.21 -31.62
N ASN A 224 10.70 -0.88 -30.34
CA ASN A 224 11.37 0.34 -29.91
C ASN A 224 12.89 0.23 -30.07
N GLY A 225 13.49 1.17 -30.80
CA GLY A 225 14.94 1.26 -30.99
C GLY A 225 15.65 2.11 -29.92
N PHE A 226 16.88 1.71 -29.57
CA PHE A 226 17.70 2.40 -28.56
C PHE A 226 17.94 3.88 -28.88
N PHE A 227 18.29 4.24 -30.12
CA PHE A 227 18.56 5.63 -30.48
C PHE A 227 17.31 6.52 -30.44
N ASN A 228 16.14 5.97 -30.79
CA ASN A 228 14.88 6.73 -30.68
C ASN A 228 14.51 6.97 -29.21
N TRP A 229 14.74 5.99 -28.34
CA TRP A 229 14.60 6.16 -26.90
C TRP A 229 15.55 7.21 -26.33
N LEU A 230 16.84 7.14 -26.69
CA LEU A 230 17.84 8.12 -26.24
C LEU A 230 17.48 9.54 -26.71
N ARG A 231 17.04 9.69 -27.97
CA ARG A 231 16.50 10.96 -28.47
C ARG A 231 15.32 11.43 -27.62
N ALA A 232 14.36 10.56 -27.31
CA ALA A 232 13.18 10.93 -26.52
C ALA A 232 13.54 11.38 -25.09
N LEU A 233 14.65 10.90 -24.52
CA LEU A 233 15.15 11.37 -23.22
C LEU A 233 15.74 12.79 -23.27
N VAL A 234 16.48 13.11 -24.33
CA VAL A 234 17.23 14.39 -24.44
C VAL A 234 16.40 15.48 -25.13
N TRP A 235 15.63 15.12 -26.15
CA TRP A 235 14.75 15.99 -26.94
C TRP A 235 13.34 15.39 -27.05
N PRO A 236 12.54 15.44 -25.95
CA PRO A 236 11.18 14.95 -25.96
C PRO A 236 10.28 15.78 -26.88
N THR A 237 9.39 15.11 -27.61
CA THR A 237 8.39 15.75 -28.48
C THR A 237 6.97 15.54 -27.94
N ARG A 238 5.97 16.17 -28.55
CA ARG A 238 4.54 15.94 -28.20
C ARG A 238 4.08 14.49 -28.45
N ARG A 239 4.84 13.71 -29.22
CA ARG A 239 4.57 12.29 -29.52
C ARG A 239 5.29 11.33 -28.57
N ASP A 240 6.14 11.85 -27.67
CA ASP A 240 6.89 11.08 -26.66
C ASP A 240 6.26 11.21 -25.27
#